data_AF-W1IUB8-F1
#
_entry.id   AF-W1IUB8-F1
#
_cell.length_a   1.000
_cell.length_b   1.000
_cell.length_c   1.000
_cell.angle_alpha   90.00
_cell.angle_beta   90.00
_cell.angle_gamma   90.00
#
_symmetry.space_group_name_H-M   'P 1'
#
loop_
_entity.id
_entity.type
_entity.pdbx_description
1 polymer ?
#
loop_
_entity_poly.entity_id
_entity_poly.type
_entity_poly.pdbx_seq_one_letter_code
_entity_poly.pdbx_strand_id
1 'polypeptide(L)'
;MTSTNNYTKEEIKAQALKEYISWMESLLERPVAAGDNFLDVGGHSMIAISLNERIQNQYGLTLSMERLYNATLTEAFIAAH
;
A
#
# COMPACT_ATOMS: atom_id res chain seq x y z
N MET A 1 5.62 -31.35 4.49
CA MET A 1 4.23 -30.88 4.39
C MET A 1 4.29 -29.43 3.95
N THR A 2 4.24 -29.21 2.64
CA THR A 2 4.31 -27.86 2.04
C THR A 2 2.92 -27.25 2.08
N SER A 3 2.70 -26.29 2.99
CA SER A 3 1.50 -25.45 2.97
C SER A 3 1.50 -24.64 1.67
N THR A 4 0.72 -25.08 0.69
CA THR A 4 0.37 -24.27 -0.48
C THR A 4 -0.56 -23.17 -0.01
N ASN A 5 0.03 -22.03 0.33
CA ASN A 5 -0.69 -20.86 0.78
C ASN A 5 -1.33 -20.19 -0.44
N ASN A 6 -2.52 -20.65 -0.83
CA ASN A 6 -3.30 -20.08 -1.92
C ASN A 6 -4.04 -18.85 -1.42
N TYR A 7 -3.32 -17.74 -1.18
CA TYR A 7 -3.97 -16.45 -0.95
C TYR A 7 -4.65 -15.98 -2.23
N THR A 8 -5.87 -15.46 -2.12
CA THR A 8 -6.52 -14.80 -3.26
C THR A 8 -5.85 -13.45 -3.54
N LYS A 9 -6.01 -12.93 -4.76
CA LYS A 9 -5.45 -11.62 -5.12
C LYS A 9 -5.99 -10.51 -4.22
N GLU A 10 -7.24 -10.62 -3.76
CA GLU A 10 -7.85 -9.69 -2.81
C GLU A 10 -7.23 -9.76 -1.42
N GLU A 11 -6.91 -10.96 -0.92
CA GLU A 11 -6.25 -11.13 0.38
C GLU A 11 -4.83 -10.55 0.37
N ILE A 12 -4.09 -10.78 -0.72
CA ILE A 12 -2.75 -10.19 -0.91
C ILE A 12 -2.83 -8.67 -0.88
N LYS A 13 -3.79 -8.07 -1.60
CA LYS A 13 -4.01 -6.61 -1.60
C LYS A 13 -4.38 -6.07 -0.22
N ALA A 14 -5.25 -6.77 0.51
CA ALA A 14 -5.66 -6.36 1.85
C ALA A 14 -4.50 -6.44 2.86
N GLN A 15 -3.64 -7.46 2.76
CA GLN A 15 -2.45 -7.57 3.60
C GLN A 15 -1.42 -6.48 3.26
N ALA A 16 -1.17 -6.28 1.97
CA ALA A 16 -0.25 -5.26 1.48
C ALA A 16 -0.68 -3.85 1.92
N LEU A 17 -1.99 -3.55 1.88
CA LEU A 17 -2.55 -2.29 2.37
C LEU A 17 -2.28 -2.08 3.87
N LYS A 18 -2.50 -3.10 4.70
CA LYS A 18 -2.25 -3.00 6.16
C LYS A 18 -0.78 -2.71 6.46
N GLU A 19 0.14 -3.38 5.79
CA GLU A 19 1.57 -3.13 5.97
C GLU A 19 2.00 -1.77 5.44
N TYR A 20 1.45 -1.36 4.28
CA TYR A 20 1.70 -0.03 3.73
C TYR A 20 1.32 1.08 4.71
N ILE A 21 0.13 0.97 5.31
CA ILE A 21 -0.35 1.90 6.34
C ILE A 21 0.61 1.90 7.53
N SER A 22 0.96 0.74 8.07
CA SER A 22 1.87 0.65 9.21
C SER A 22 3.25 1.29 8.94
N TRP A 23 3.79 1.14 7.73
CA TRP A 23 5.03 1.82 7.34
C TRP A 23 4.86 3.32 7.20
N MET A 24 3.75 3.79 6.63
CA MET A 24 3.45 5.21 6.58
C MET A 24 3.32 5.81 7.97
N GLU A 25 2.63 5.15 8.90
CA GLU A 25 2.50 5.62 10.28
C GLU A 25 3.86 5.77 10.97
N SER A 26 4.74 4.79 10.76
CA SER A 26 6.10 4.83 11.28
C SER A 26 6.97 5.92 10.65
N LEU A 27 6.80 6.21 9.36
CA LEU A 27 7.60 7.20 8.63
C LEU A 27 7.11 8.64 8.86
N LEU A 28 5.81 8.82 9.04
CA LEU A 28 5.14 10.11 9.18
C LEU A 28 4.93 10.50 10.66
N GLU A 29 5.22 9.58 11.58
CA GLU A 29 5.05 9.75 13.02
C GLU A 29 3.62 10.15 13.42
N ARG A 30 2.62 9.62 12.70
CA ARG A 30 1.19 9.91 12.90
C ARG A 30 0.29 8.75 12.47
N PRO A 31 -0.96 8.70 12.96
CA PRO A 31 -1.94 7.71 12.49
C PRO A 31 -2.30 7.90 11.01
N VAL A 32 -2.51 6.79 10.32
CA VAL A 32 -2.94 6.73 8.91
C VAL A 32 -4.05 5.68 8.78
N ALA A 33 -5.16 6.05 8.13
CA ALA A 33 -6.28 5.16 7.89
C ALA A 33 -6.35 4.72 6.42
N ALA A 34 -6.97 3.57 6.18
CA ALA A 34 -7.17 3.05 4.81
C ALA A 34 -8.05 3.96 3.93
N GLY A 35 -8.87 4.82 4.53
CA GLY A 35 -9.70 5.81 3.85
C GLY A 35 -9.00 7.14 3.60
N ASP A 36 -7.76 7.32 4.07
CA ASP A 36 -7.03 8.55 3.84
C ASP A 36 -6.44 8.60 2.43
N ASN A 37 -6.23 9.81 1.92
CA ASN A 37 -5.40 10.04 0.75
C ASN A 37 -3.93 10.11 1.16
N PHE A 38 -3.05 9.58 0.30
CA PHE A 38 -1.60 9.54 0.56
C PHE A 38 -1.00 10.92 0.83
N LEU A 39 -1.42 11.96 0.11
CA LEU A 39 -0.89 13.32 0.25
C LEU A 39 -1.43 14.01 1.51
N ASP A 40 -2.69 13.77 1.86
CA ASP A 40 -3.35 14.38 3.02
C ASP A 40 -2.71 13.96 4.35
N VAL A 41 -2.16 12.74 4.40
CA VAL A 41 -1.42 12.27 5.58
C VAL A 41 0.03 12.73 5.60
N GLY A 42 0.51 13.42 4.56
CA GLY A 42 1.89 13.92 4.48
C GLY A 42 2.83 13.03 3.64
N GLY A 43 2.27 12.08 2.88
CA GLY A 43 3.04 11.32 1.90
C GLY A 43 3.59 12.23 0.80
N HIS A 44 4.80 11.94 0.34
CA HIS A 44 5.45 12.64 -0.77
C HIS A 44 6.21 11.66 -1.66
N SER A 45 6.74 12.14 -2.79
CA SER A 45 7.32 11.28 -3.85
C SER A 45 8.37 10.30 -3.36
N MET A 46 9.26 10.71 -2.46
CA MET A 46 10.30 9.82 -1.93
C MET A 46 9.71 8.68 -1.09
N ILE A 47 8.71 8.96 -0.25
CA ILE A 47 7.98 7.92 0.49
C ILE A 47 7.25 7.02 -0.52
N ALA A 48 6.54 7.60 -1.49
CA ALA A 48 5.78 6.84 -2.48
C ALA A 48 6.67 5.86 -3.27
N ILE A 49 7.82 6.31 -3.75
CA ILE A 49 8.79 5.47 -4.47
C ILE A 49 9.28 4.35 -3.56
N SER A 50 9.76 4.67 -2.35
CA SER A 50 10.31 3.67 -1.44
C SER A 50 9.29 2.61 -1.01
N LEU A 51 8.05 3.02 -0.74
CA LEU A 51 6.99 2.09 -0.35
C LEU A 51 6.47 1.30 -1.55
N ASN A 52 6.38 1.88 -2.75
CA ASN A 52 6.00 1.14 -3.96
C ASN A 52 7.01 0.05 -4.30
N GLU A 53 8.31 0.34 -4.23
CA GLU A 53 9.36 -0.67 -4.42
C GLU A 53 9.25 -1.79 -3.38
N ARG A 54 8.97 -1.44 -2.12
CA ARG A 54 8.79 -2.42 -1.05
C ARG A 54 7.57 -3.31 -1.28
N ILE A 55 6.43 -2.73 -1.67
CA ILE A 55 5.21 -3.47 -2.00
C ILE A 55 5.44 -4.39 -3.21
N GLN A 56 6.12 -3.90 -4.25
CA GLN A 56 6.43 -4.70 -5.43
C GLN A 56 7.32 -5.90 -5.06
N ASN A 57 8.34 -5.70 -4.21
CA ASN A 57 9.26 -6.76 -3.81
C ASN A 57 8.60 -7.81 -2.88
N GLN A 58 7.69 -7.40 -1.98
CA GLN A 58 7.07 -8.32 -1.00
C GLN A 58 5.80 -8.98 -1.53
N TYR A 59 5.01 -8.29 -2.35
CA TYR A 59 3.68 -8.72 -2.77
C TYR A 59 3.53 -8.89 -4.29
N GLY A 60 4.52 -8.47 -5.08
CA GLY A 60 4.42 -8.46 -6.54
C GLY A 60 3.40 -7.45 -7.08
N LEU A 61 2.91 -6.54 -6.23
CA LEU A 61 1.90 -5.55 -6.59
C LEU A 61 2.53 -4.26 -7.08
N THR A 62 1.99 -3.71 -8.17
CA THR A 62 2.38 -2.38 -8.65
C THR A 62 1.27 -1.36 -8.40
N LEU A 63 1.59 -0.31 -7.66
CA LEU A 63 0.67 0.81 -7.37
C LEU A 63 0.83 1.92 -8.40
N SER A 64 -0.29 2.41 -8.93
CA SER A 64 -0.29 3.59 -9.79
C SER A 64 -0.11 4.86 -8.94
N MET A 65 0.91 5.66 -9.26
CA MET A 65 1.14 6.96 -8.60
C MET A 65 -0.05 7.91 -8.78
N GLU A 66 -0.69 7.89 -9.95
CA GLU A 66 -1.88 8.68 -10.21
C GLU A 66 -3.01 8.32 -9.24
N ARG A 67 -3.26 7.01 -9.04
CA ARG A 67 -4.29 6.54 -8.10
C ARG A 67 -3.91 6.82 -6.65
N LEU A 68 -2.65 6.60 -6.29
CA LEU A 68 -2.15 6.85 -4.95
C LEU A 68 -2.36 8.32 -4.53
N TYR A 69 -2.17 9.26 -5.46
CA TYR A 69 -2.29 10.69 -5.17
C TYR A 69 -3.71 11.23 -5.29
N ASN A 70 -4.59 10.61 -6.08
CA ASN A 70 -5.94 11.13 -6.35
C ASN A 70 -7.07 10.31 -5.72
N ALA A 71 -6.77 9.23 -5.01
CA ALA A 71 -7.76 8.36 -4.39
C ALA A 71 -7.37 8.02 -2.95
N THR A 72 -8.24 7.27 -2.27
CA THR A 72 -7.91 6.70 -0.96
C THR A 72 -6.87 5.58 -1.10
N LEU A 73 -6.13 5.30 -0.02
CA LEU A 73 -5.21 4.16 0.02
C LEU A 73 -5.92 2.84 -0.33
N THR A 74 -7.16 2.66 0.12
CA THR A 74 -7.96 1.48 -0.24
C THR A 74 -8.18 1.37 -1.75
N GLU A 75 -8.61 2.44 -2.41
CA GLU A 75 -8.87 2.44 -3.85
C GLU A 75 -7.59 2.22 -4.66
N ALA A 76 -6.47 2.79 -4.23
CA ALA A 76 -5.17 2.58 -4.85
C ALA A 76 -4.77 1.09 -4.83
N PHE A 77 -4.99 0.39 -3.72
CA PHE A 77 -4.69 -1.03 -3.58
C PHE A 77 -5.69 -1.94 -4.32
N ILE A 78 -6.97 -1.55 -4.37
CA ILE A 78 -7.96 -2.26 -5.20
C ILE A 78 -7.53 -2.23 -6.68
N ALA A 79 -7.03 -1.09 -7.16
CA ALA A 79 -6.56 -0.91 -8.53
C ALA A 79 -5.15 -1.49 -8.81
N ALA A 80 -4.44 -1.99 -7.79
CA ALA A 80 -3.09 -2.52 -7.96
C ALA A 80 -3.05 -3.74 -8.89
N HIS A 81 -1.99 -3.84 -9.69
CA HIS A 81 -1.79 -4.93 -10.64
C HIS A 81 -0.81 -5.97 -10.14
#